data_AF-A0A9D0ZR80-F1
#
_entry.id   AF-A0A9D0ZR80-F1
#
_cell.length_a   1.000
_cell.length_b   1.000
_cell.length_c   1.000
_cell.angle_alpha   90.00
_cell.angle_beta   90.00
_cell.angle_gamma   90.00
#
_symmetry.space_group_name_H-M   'P 1'
#
loop_
_entity.id
_entity.type
_entity.pdbx_description
1 polymer ?
#
loop_
_entity_poly.entity_id
_entity_poly.type
_entity_poly.pdbx_seq_one_letter_code
_entity_poly.pdbx_strand_id
1 'polypeptide(L)'
;MLKKIGDIYRNNYSGYIDTKYFIYIGMQGELAKGLEYVKGRGWRKCLYNLNNKLIDGTPAFKKIAHSDFMQVAKKDLELIKECDK
;
A
#
# COMPACT_ATOMS: atom_id res chain seq x y z
N MET A 1 -2.95 12.65 -9.78
CA MET A 1 -1.75 11.99 -9.23
C MET A 1 -1.73 10.54 -9.72
N LEU A 2 -0.79 10.19 -10.60
CA LEU A 2 -0.65 8.82 -11.12
C LEU A 2 -0.17 7.91 -9.99
N LYS A 3 -0.88 6.79 -9.75
CA LYS A 3 -0.60 5.82 -8.68
C LYS A 3 0.12 4.62 -9.29
N LYS A 4 1.33 4.30 -8.82
CA LYS A 4 2.08 3.12 -9.27
C LYS A 4 2.03 2.04 -8.19
N ILE A 5 1.78 0.78 -8.57
CA ILE A 5 1.90 -0.36 -7.63
C ILE A 5 3.27 -0.30 -6.96
N GLY A 6 3.30 -0.40 -5.63
CA GLY A 6 4.51 -0.19 -4.81
C GLY A 6 4.63 1.21 -4.20
N ASP A 7 3.84 2.19 -4.64
CA ASP A 7 3.82 3.52 -4.00
C ASP A 7 3.37 3.43 -2.54
N ILE A 8 4.13 4.06 -1.66
CA ILE A 8 3.85 4.10 -0.23
C ILE A 8 3.16 5.42 0.09
N TYR A 9 1.98 5.32 0.68
CA TYR A 9 1.18 6.46 1.08
C TYR A 9 1.12 6.55 2.60
N ARG A 10 1.33 7.76 3.12
CA ARG A 10 0.96 8.13 4.48
C ARG A 10 -0.51 8.52 4.51
N ASN A 11 -1.28 7.87 5.38
CA ASN A 11 -2.66 8.21 5.72
C ASN A 11 -2.66 9.20 6.89
N ASN A 12 -2.96 10.47 6.61
CA ASN A 12 -3.06 11.54 7.60
C ASN A 12 -4.38 11.51 8.37
N TYR A 13 -5.40 10.76 7.90
CA TYR A 13 -6.66 10.55 8.61
C TYR A 13 -6.53 9.51 9.74
N SER A 14 -5.53 8.63 9.70
CA SER A 14 -5.47 7.53 10.67
C SER A 14 -5.11 8.02 12.06
N GLY A 15 -6.06 7.89 13.00
CA GLY A 15 -5.82 8.08 14.43
C GLY A 15 -4.93 7.00 15.06
N TYR A 16 -4.77 5.85 14.40
CA TYR A 16 -3.94 4.74 14.87
C TYR A 16 -2.58 4.74 14.18
N ILE A 17 -1.49 4.74 14.97
CA ILE A 17 -0.12 4.79 14.44
C ILE A 17 0.21 3.61 13.53
N ASP A 18 -0.35 2.43 13.81
CA ASP A 18 -0.06 1.18 13.09
C ASP A 18 -0.66 1.14 11.68
N THR A 19 -1.58 2.03 11.32
CA THR A 19 -2.24 2.06 10.00
C THR A 19 -1.96 3.37 9.26
N LYS A 20 -0.92 4.10 9.69
CA LYS A 20 -0.52 5.38 9.09
C LYS A 20 0.10 5.21 7.71
N TYR A 21 0.49 4.00 7.30
CA TYR A 21 1.15 3.77 6.04
C TYR A 21 0.55 2.55 5.34
N PHE A 22 0.42 2.65 4.02
CA PHE A 22 0.09 1.50 3.20
C PHE A 22 0.86 1.53 1.87
N ILE A 23 1.14 0.34 1.34
CA ILE A 23 1.71 0.14 0.02
C ILE A 23 0.54 -0.04 -0.95
N TYR A 24 0.44 0.79 -1.98
CA TYR A 24 -0.58 0.67 -3.01
C TYR A 24 -0.34 -0.56 -3.88
N ILE A 25 -1.37 -1.39 -4.04
CA ILE A 25 -1.31 -2.65 -4.80
C ILE A 25 -2.36 -2.73 -5.93
N GLY A 26 -3.07 -1.64 -6.22
CA GLY A 26 -4.03 -1.56 -7.32
C GLY A 26 -5.36 -0.93 -6.93
N MET A 27 -6.37 -1.10 -7.78
CA MET A 27 -7.73 -0.60 -7.55
C MET A 27 -8.71 -1.76 -7.33
N GLN A 28 -9.76 -1.51 -6.57
CA GLN A 28 -10.95 -2.34 -6.46
C GLN A 28 -12.17 -1.45 -6.65
N GLY A 29 -12.72 -1.45 -7.87
CA GLY A 29 -13.66 -0.41 -8.30
C GLY A 29 -12.99 0.97 -8.20
N GLU A 30 -13.63 1.90 -7.49
CA GLU A 30 -13.11 3.25 -7.27
C GLU A 30 -12.16 3.36 -6.05
N LEU A 31 -12.03 2.29 -5.26
CA LEU A 31 -11.20 2.29 -4.06
C LEU A 31 -9.78 1.85 -4.38
N ALA A 32 -8.80 2.51 -3.77
CA ALA A 32 -7.43 2.08 -3.81
C ALA A 32 -7.21 0.93 -2.84
N LYS A 33 -6.66 -0.15 -3.36
CA LYS A 33 -6.28 -1.33 -2.60
C LYS A 33 -4.83 -1.20 -2.14
N GLY A 34 -4.60 -1.52 -0.88
CA GLY A 34 -3.28 -1.44 -0.28
C GLY A 34 -2.94 -2.63 0.60
N LEU A 35 -1.67 -2.69 0.99
CA LEU A 35 -1.15 -3.53 2.08
C LEU A 35 -0.66 -2.62 3.19
N GLU A 36 -1.14 -2.84 4.41
CA GLU A 36 -0.67 -2.17 5.61
C GLU A 36 -0.16 -3.21 6.61
N TYR A 37 0.87 -2.83 7.37
CA TYR A 37 1.43 -3.68 8.41
C TYR A 37 0.88 -3.22 9.76
N VAL A 38 0.16 -4.10 10.44
CA VAL A 38 -0.34 -3.84 11.78
C VAL A 38 0.52 -4.61 12.78
N LYS A 39 1.17 -3.89 13.70
CA LYS A 39 2.02 -4.50 14.72
C LYS A 39 1.25 -5.59 15.48
N GLY A 40 1.84 -6.78 15.59
CA GLY A 40 1.22 -7.93 16.26
C GLY A 40 0.12 -8.66 15.47
N ARG A 41 -0.29 -8.14 14.31
CA ARG A 41 -1.27 -8.81 13.41
C ARG A 41 -0.70 -9.10 12.02
N GLY A 42 0.45 -8.51 11.67
CA GLY A 42 1.12 -8.71 10.40
C GLY A 42 0.51 -7.87 9.27
N TRP A 43 0.71 -8.35 8.04
CA TRP A 43 0.23 -7.68 6.83
C TRP A 43 -1.26 -7.94 6.62
N ARG A 44 -2.01 -6.88 6.32
CA ARG A 44 -3.41 -6.97 5.94
C ARG A 44 -3.71 -6.12 4.70
N LYS A 45 -4.74 -6.53 3.97
CA LYS A 45 -5.28 -5.76 2.84
C LYS A 45 -6.14 -4.62 3.37
N CYS A 46 -6.04 -3.45 2.75
CA CYS A 46 -6.87 -2.29 3.05
C CYS A 46 -7.49 -1.71 1.77
N LEU A 47 -8.59 -0.99 1.94
CA LEU A 47 -9.30 -0.29 0.88
C LEU A 47 -9.52 1.17 1.30
N TYR A 48 -9.05 2.11 0.49
CA TYR A 48 -9.17 3.54 0.77
C TYR A 48 -9.76 4.29 -0.40
N ASN A 49 -10.66 5.24 -0.11
CA ASN A 49 -11.07 6.23 -1.10
C ASN A 49 -10.01 7.35 -1.15
N LEU A 50 -9.19 7.35 -2.20
CA LEU A 50 -8.12 8.35 -2.40
C LEU A 50 -8.59 9.60 -3.15
N ASN A 51 -9.85 9.65 -3.60
CA ASN A 51 -10.23 10.55 -4.67
C ASN A 51 -10.63 11.96 -4.26
N ASN A 52 -10.83 12.30 -2.98
CA ASN A 52 -10.92 13.70 -2.49
C ASN A 52 -11.25 13.76 -1.00
N LYS A 53 -10.25 13.64 -0.13
CA LYS A 53 -10.39 14.07 1.27
C LYS A 53 -9.23 15.00 1.58
N LEU A 54 -9.50 16.30 1.54
CA LEU A 54 -8.66 17.27 2.22
C LEU A 54 -9.05 17.22 3.71
N ILE A 55 -8.07 17.29 4.60
CA ILE A 55 -8.25 17.50 6.03
C ILE A 55 -7.57 18.83 6.32
N ASP A 56 -8.35 19.84 6.69
CA ASP A 56 -7.84 21.18 6.99
C ASP A 56 -6.97 21.77 5.86
N GLY A 57 -7.38 21.53 4.60
CA GLY A 57 -6.64 21.98 3.40
C GLY A 57 -5.45 21.11 3.00
N THR A 58 -5.13 20.03 3.73
CA THR A 58 -4.04 19.10 3.39
C THR A 58 -4.55 17.78 2.83
N PRO A 59 -3.86 17.13 1.87
CA PRO A 59 -4.25 15.81 1.38
C PRO A 59 -4.31 14.76 2.50
N ALA A 60 -5.45 14.07 2.64
CA ALA A 60 -5.58 12.95 3.58
C ALA A 60 -4.59 11.82 3.29
N PHE A 61 -4.14 11.71 2.04
CA PHE A 61 -3.12 10.75 1.62
C PHE A 61 -1.98 11.45 0.91
N LYS A 62 -0.75 11.19 1.36
CA LYS A 62 0.46 11.73 0.76
C LYS A 62 1.38 10.59 0.36
N LYS A 63 1.77 10.52 -0.92
CA LYS A 63 2.86 9.63 -1.35
C LYS A 63 4.15 10.08 -0.68
N ILE A 64 4.85 9.16 -0.04
CA ILE A 64 6.10 9.44 0.69
C ILE A 64 7.29 8.62 0.19
N ALA A 65 7.05 7.49 -0.47
CA ALA A 65 8.09 6.62 -0.97
C ALA A 65 7.55 5.68 -2.08
N HIS A 66 8.42 4.81 -2.59
CA HIS A 66 8.11 3.72 -3.51
C HIS A 66 8.87 2.47 -3.08
N SER A 67 8.27 1.31 -3.25
CA SER A 67 8.89 0.00 -2.99
C SER A 67 8.82 -0.89 -4.22
N ASP A 68 9.92 -1.57 -4.51
CA ASP A 68 10.01 -2.58 -5.57
C ASP A 68 9.55 -3.97 -5.10
N PHE A 69 8.76 -4.06 -4.02
CA PHE A 69 8.38 -5.34 -3.40
C PHE A 69 7.77 -6.35 -4.39
N MET A 70 7.03 -5.89 -5.42
CA MET A 70 6.48 -6.78 -6.45
C MET A 70 7.55 -7.45 -7.29
N GLN A 71 8.62 -6.73 -7.62
CA GLN A 71 9.74 -7.28 -8.40
C GLN A 71 10.51 -8.28 -7.58
N VAL A 72 10.76 -7.96 -6.30
CA VAL A 72 11.39 -8.87 -5.33
C VAL A 72 10.56 -10.13 -5.14
N ALA A 73 9.26 -9.99 -4.83
CA ALA A 73 8.37 -11.13 -4.64
C ALA A 73 8.24 -11.99 -5.89
N LYS A 74 8.24 -11.39 -7.09
CA LYS A 74 8.25 -12.14 -8.35
C LYS A 74 9.53 -12.99 -8.47
N LYS A 75 10.70 -12.39 -8.23
CA LYS A 75 11.99 -13.10 -8.30
C LYS A 75 12.04 -14.25 -7.30
N ASP A 76 11.58 -14.02 -6.06
CA ASP A 76 11.54 -15.06 -5.03
C ASP A 76 10.63 -16.24 -5.43
N LEU A 77 9.46 -15.94 -6.01
CA LEU A 77 8.53 -16.97 -6.52
C LEU A 77 9.11 -17.76 -7.70
N GLU A 78 9.90 -17.12 -8.56
CA GLU A 78 10.58 -17.79 -9.67
C GLU A 78 11.64 -18.76 -9.15
N LEU A 79 12.44 -18.35 -8.17
CA LEU A 79 13.44 -19.22 -7.52
C LEU A 79 12.80 -20.45 -6.85
N ILE A 80 11.68 -20.28 -6.14
CA ILE A 80 10.97 -21.41 -5.51
C ILE A 80 10.52 -22.42 -6.57
N LYS A 81 9.99 -21.96 -7.71
CA LYS A 81 9.55 -22.85 -8.79
C LYS A 81 10.69 -23.60 -9.48
N GLU A 82 11.92 -23.08 -9.41
CA GLU A 82 13.11 -23.78 -9.89
C GLU A 82 13.54 -24.88 -8.91
N CYS A 83 13.32 -24.70 -7.61
CA CYS A 83 13.57 -25.72 -6.60
C CYS A 83 12.56 -26.88 -6.62
N ASP A 84 11.33 -26.64 -7.10
CA ASP A 84 10.28 -27.67 -7.22
C ASP A 84 10.41 -28.54 -8.49
N LYS A 85 11.44 -28.32 -9.33
CA LYS A 85 11.74 -29.09 -10.55
C LYS A 85 12.88 -30.09 -10.31
#